data_AF-E1ZJP9-F1
#
_entry.id   AF-E1ZJP9-F1
#
_cell.length_a   1.000
_cell.length_b   1.000
_cell.length_c   1.000
_cell.angle_alpha   90.00
_cell.angle_beta   90.00
_cell.angle_gamma   90.00
#
_symmetry.space_group_name_H-M   'P 1'
#
loop_
_entity.id
_entity.type
_entity.pdbx_description
1 polymer ?
#
loop_
_entity_poly.entity_id
_entity_poly.type
_entity_poly.pdbx_seq_one_letter_code
_entity_poly.pdbx_strand_id
1 'polypeptide(L)'
;MAEALPRRPPPPTIYRSAAGEAAIRALYDKALAALPYEHAERLVETSFGTAHVLVCGPADAPPGEPDQDAELDPAKHEYGKWALEVLRGLGLVPPANADGGKGTAPPPLHMGTSFGAAVVLDLANVAPEAIRGAALVAPGGLSAVNPWAFALRLMLPAVLYRLLPCSLTAWLSLVSVCDEPAAEELEVVLMGWKHIVRYPPLPGGPSGVFLPDQLSRLTAPTIIICGEHDIWPCKATAAAAAALPDCKTIIIPGAKHFPAKQHLIQAADWILDWFAVKGLVPAATK
;
A
#
# COMPACT_ATOMS: atom_id res chain seq x y z
N MET A 1 15.88 34.04 -0.85
CA MET A 1 15.06 32.81 -0.94
C MET A 1 15.45 32.13 -2.23
N ALA A 2 16.10 30.97 -2.16
CA ALA A 2 16.49 30.24 -3.37
C ALA A 2 15.24 29.64 -3.99
N GLU A 3 14.91 30.09 -5.19
CA GLU A 3 13.82 29.59 -6.03
C GLU A 3 14.06 28.11 -6.29
N ALA A 4 13.11 27.25 -5.89
CA ALA A 4 13.22 25.82 -6.11
C ALA A 4 13.23 25.57 -7.63
N LEU A 5 14.34 25.02 -8.14
CA LEU A 5 14.48 24.65 -9.55
C LEU A 5 13.26 23.83 -10.00
N PRO A 6 12.68 24.11 -11.19
CA PRO A 6 11.57 23.34 -11.71
C PRO A 6 11.98 21.86 -11.79
N ARG A 7 11.13 20.98 -11.22
CA ARG A 7 11.36 19.54 -11.25
C ARG A 7 11.48 19.10 -12.70
N ARG A 8 12.58 18.41 -13.03
CA ARG A 8 12.71 17.76 -14.33
C ARG A 8 11.53 16.79 -14.49
N PRO A 9 10.76 16.85 -15.58
CA PRO A 9 9.66 15.92 -15.76
C PRO A 9 10.23 14.49 -15.79
N PRO A 10 9.59 13.53 -15.10
CA PRO A 10 10.00 12.15 -15.17
C PRO A 10 10.01 11.63 -16.62
N PRO A 11 10.85 10.65 -16.96
CA PRO A 11 10.72 9.96 -18.23
C PRO A 11 9.30 9.35 -18.35
N PRO A 12 8.74 9.26 -19.57
CA PRO A 12 7.32 9.03 -19.79
C PRO A 12 6.82 7.63 -19.36
N THR A 13 7.72 6.72 -18.99
CA THR A 13 7.35 5.36 -18.61
C THR A 13 8.16 4.85 -17.41
N ILE A 14 7.49 4.08 -16.55
CA ILE A 14 8.11 3.33 -15.45
C ILE A 14 8.65 1.97 -15.92
N TYR A 15 8.35 1.57 -17.16
CA TYR A 15 8.71 0.29 -17.74
C TYR A 15 10.05 0.36 -18.49
N ARG A 16 10.79 -0.74 -18.44
CA ARG A 16 12.06 -0.89 -19.16
C ARG A 16 11.88 -0.90 -20.68
N SER A 17 10.75 -1.41 -21.17
CA SER A 17 10.43 -1.55 -22.59
C SER A 17 8.92 -1.71 -22.79
N ALA A 18 8.44 -1.40 -24.00
CA ALA A 18 7.04 -1.61 -24.37
C ALA A 18 6.61 -3.08 -24.25
N ALA A 19 7.50 -4.03 -24.57
CA ALA A 19 7.23 -5.46 -24.35
C ALA A 19 7.11 -5.82 -22.86
N GLY A 20 7.89 -5.15 -21.99
CA GLY A 20 7.77 -5.32 -20.55
C GLY A 20 6.48 -4.74 -19.99
N GLU A 21 6.07 -3.57 -20.48
CA GLU A 21 4.76 -2.99 -20.18
C GLU A 21 3.62 -3.94 -20.58
N ALA A 22 3.63 -4.44 -21.82
CA ALA A 22 2.62 -5.38 -22.30
C ALA A 22 2.56 -6.66 -21.45
N ALA A 23 3.71 -7.17 -21.00
CA ALA A 23 3.76 -8.36 -20.15
C ALA A 23 3.21 -8.09 -18.73
N ILE A 24 3.44 -6.91 -18.16
CA ILE A 24 2.85 -6.51 -16.88
C ILE A 24 1.34 -6.34 -17.02
N ARG A 25 0.86 -5.70 -18.09
CA ARG A 25 -0.57 -5.55 -18.39
C ARG A 25 -1.26 -6.90 -18.58
N ALA A 26 -0.65 -7.82 -19.33
CA ALA A 26 -1.19 -9.17 -19.50
C ALA A 26 -1.26 -9.94 -18.16
N LEU A 27 -0.30 -9.74 -17.25
CA LEU A 27 -0.35 -10.33 -15.92
C LEU A 27 -1.48 -9.71 -15.08
N TYR A 28 -1.69 -8.39 -15.19
CA TYR A 28 -2.81 -7.70 -14.56
C TYR A 28 -4.15 -8.26 -15.05
N ASP A 29 -4.35 -8.37 -16.36
CA ASP A 29 -5.58 -8.91 -16.97
C ASP A 29 -5.85 -10.35 -16.53
N LYS A 30 -4.79 -11.19 -16.46
CA LYS A 30 -4.87 -12.57 -15.96
C LYS A 30 -5.29 -12.59 -14.48
N ALA A 31 -4.72 -11.71 -13.65
CA ALA A 31 -5.06 -11.62 -12.23
C ALA A 31 -6.51 -11.13 -12.03
N LEU A 32 -6.93 -10.14 -12.82
CA LEU A 32 -8.29 -9.59 -12.81
C LEU A 32 -9.32 -10.67 -13.19
N ALA A 33 -9.07 -11.42 -14.25
CA ALA A 33 -9.92 -12.52 -14.70
C ALA A 33 -10.01 -13.69 -13.70
N ALA A 34 -9.04 -13.81 -12.79
CA ALA A 34 -9.00 -14.83 -11.75
C ALA A 34 -9.72 -14.42 -10.45
N LEU A 35 -10.18 -13.16 -10.33
CA LEU A 35 -10.89 -12.71 -9.13
C LEU A 35 -12.23 -13.46 -8.99
N PRO A 36 -12.52 -14.04 -7.81
CA PRO A 36 -13.75 -14.82 -7.59
C PRO A 36 -14.98 -13.95 -7.29
N TYR A 37 -14.88 -12.63 -7.46
CA TYR A 37 -15.92 -11.67 -7.12
C TYR A 37 -16.20 -10.74 -8.29
N GLU A 38 -17.45 -10.28 -8.39
CA GLU A 38 -17.82 -9.20 -9.31
C GLU A 38 -17.02 -7.94 -9.00
N HIS A 39 -16.51 -7.32 -10.05
CA HIS A 39 -15.70 -6.12 -9.97
C HIS A 39 -15.94 -5.22 -11.17
N ALA A 40 -15.72 -3.93 -10.98
CA ALA A 40 -15.66 -2.95 -12.04
C ALA A 40 -14.39 -2.09 -11.90
N GLU A 41 -13.85 -1.71 -13.05
CA GLU A 41 -12.77 -0.75 -13.13
C GLU A 41 -13.35 0.68 -13.17
N ARG A 42 -12.75 1.58 -12.40
CA ARG A 42 -13.07 3.00 -12.39
C ARG A 42 -11.80 3.82 -12.55
N LEU A 43 -11.93 4.94 -13.25
CA LEU A 43 -10.93 5.98 -13.26
C LEU A 43 -11.40 7.16 -12.43
N VAL A 44 -10.48 7.69 -11.62
CA VAL A 44 -10.72 8.84 -10.77
C VAL A 44 -9.69 9.91 -11.08
N GLU A 45 -10.16 11.04 -11.58
CA GLU A 45 -9.33 12.21 -11.84
C GLU A 45 -8.88 12.85 -10.53
N THR A 46 -7.57 13.11 -10.44
CA THR A 46 -6.95 13.81 -9.31
C THR A 46 -6.05 14.92 -9.82
N SER A 47 -5.68 15.85 -8.95
CA SER A 47 -4.66 16.86 -9.22
C SER A 47 -3.26 16.29 -9.47
N PHE A 48 -3.07 14.98 -9.29
CA PHE A 48 -1.82 14.25 -9.50
C PHE A 48 -1.85 13.28 -10.69
N GLY A 49 -2.91 13.32 -11.52
CA GLY A 49 -3.13 12.38 -12.62
C GLY A 49 -4.31 11.45 -12.35
N THR A 50 -4.50 10.45 -13.21
CA THR A 50 -5.67 9.59 -13.14
C THR A 50 -5.39 8.32 -12.33
N ALA A 51 -6.15 8.12 -11.26
CA ALA A 51 -6.08 6.90 -10.46
C ALA A 51 -6.98 5.80 -11.04
N HIS A 52 -6.39 4.62 -11.31
CA HIS A 52 -7.15 3.41 -11.62
C HIS A 52 -7.55 2.67 -10.35
N VAL A 53 -8.84 2.34 -10.23
CA VAL A 53 -9.44 1.72 -9.04
C VAL A 53 -10.28 0.52 -9.46
N LEU A 54 -10.06 -0.61 -8.79
CA LEU A 54 -10.98 -1.74 -8.82
C LEU A 54 -12.02 -1.59 -7.70
N VAL A 55 -13.30 -1.62 -8.07
CA VAL A 55 -14.42 -1.67 -7.13
C VAL A 55 -14.99 -3.07 -7.16
N CYS A 56 -14.82 -3.81 -6.06
CA CYS A 56 -15.38 -5.16 -5.90
C CYS A 56 -16.68 -5.08 -5.08
N GLY A 57 -17.69 -5.87 -5.45
CA GLY A 57 -19.08 -5.74 -4.95
C GLY A 57 -20.00 -5.08 -5.99
N PRO A 58 -21.26 -4.75 -5.65
CA PRO A 58 -22.21 -4.20 -6.61
C PRO A 58 -21.65 -2.93 -7.26
N ALA A 59 -21.50 -2.91 -8.58
CA ALA A 59 -20.78 -1.87 -9.29
C ALA A 59 -21.51 -1.37 -10.53
N ASP A 60 -21.70 -0.04 -10.60
CA ASP A 60 -22.22 0.66 -11.78
C ASP A 60 -21.22 1.75 -12.22
N ALA A 61 -20.29 1.45 -13.14
CA ALA A 61 -19.59 2.44 -14.01
C ALA A 61 -18.62 1.74 -15.01
N PRO A 62 -18.44 2.29 -16.23
CA PRO A 62 -17.45 1.80 -17.19
C PRO A 62 -16.02 2.36 -16.94
N PRO A 63 -14.96 1.64 -17.36
CA PRO A 63 -13.58 2.13 -17.31
C PRO A 63 -13.31 3.26 -18.32
N GLY A 64 -12.41 4.17 -17.97
CA GLY A 64 -11.78 5.11 -18.90
C GLY A 64 -10.32 4.76 -19.18
N GLU A 65 -9.58 5.63 -19.87
CA GLU A 65 -8.12 5.54 -20.05
C GLU A 65 -7.37 6.50 -19.11
N PRO A 66 -6.29 6.08 -18.42
CA PRO A 66 -5.54 6.96 -17.51
C PRO A 66 -4.74 8.05 -18.26
N ASP A 67 -4.74 9.28 -17.73
CA ASP A 67 -3.92 10.42 -18.18
C ASP A 67 -2.49 10.38 -17.55
N GLN A 68 -1.68 11.41 -17.81
CA GLN A 68 -0.30 11.53 -17.33
C GLN A 68 -0.21 11.64 -15.79
N ASP A 69 0.46 10.65 -15.19
CA ASP A 69 0.72 10.61 -13.75
C ASP A 69 1.83 11.58 -13.32
N ALA A 70 1.59 12.32 -12.23
CA ALA A 70 2.60 13.10 -11.54
C ALA A 70 3.35 12.25 -10.50
N GLU A 71 4.65 12.53 -10.31
CA GLU A 71 5.42 11.92 -9.21
C GLU A 71 5.12 12.64 -7.89
N LEU A 72 4.55 11.90 -6.94
CA LEU A 72 4.11 12.40 -5.64
C LEU A 72 5.29 12.65 -4.69
N ASP A 73 5.30 13.82 -4.05
CA ASP A 73 6.26 14.24 -3.04
C ASP A 73 5.89 13.75 -1.63
N PRO A 74 6.67 12.81 -1.04
CA PRO A 74 6.40 12.28 0.29
C PRO A 74 6.62 13.30 1.41
N ALA A 75 7.33 14.41 1.17
CA ALA A 75 7.55 15.46 2.17
C ALA A 75 6.39 16.46 2.25
N LYS A 76 5.49 16.48 1.25
CA LYS A 76 4.36 17.41 1.17
C LYS A 76 3.01 16.74 1.43
N HIS A 77 3.03 15.50 1.92
CA HIS A 77 1.86 14.66 2.10
C HIS A 77 1.02 14.50 0.82
N GLU A 78 1.68 14.45 -0.36
CA GLU A 78 0.98 14.35 -1.65
C GLU A 78 0.31 12.99 -1.83
N TYR A 79 0.81 11.92 -1.20
CA TYR A 79 0.13 10.62 -1.18
C TYR A 79 -1.19 10.67 -0.39
N GLY A 80 -1.20 11.33 0.78
CA GLY A 80 -2.41 11.53 1.56
C GLY A 80 -3.44 12.40 0.85
N LYS A 81 -2.99 13.45 0.15
CA LYS A 81 -3.86 14.32 -0.68
C LYS A 81 -4.44 13.56 -1.87
N TRP A 82 -3.59 12.84 -2.60
CA TRP A 82 -4.01 11.96 -3.68
C TRP A 82 -5.05 10.95 -3.21
N ALA A 83 -4.80 10.23 -2.11
CA ALA A 83 -5.73 9.27 -1.54
C ALA A 83 -7.07 9.93 -1.16
N LEU A 84 -7.05 11.13 -0.57
CA LEU A 84 -8.26 11.88 -0.24
C LEU A 84 -9.07 12.27 -1.49
N GLU A 85 -8.40 12.69 -2.57
CA GLU A 85 -9.04 13.00 -3.85
C GLU A 85 -9.67 11.75 -4.49
N VAL A 86 -8.99 10.60 -4.44
CA VAL A 86 -9.56 9.31 -4.87
C VAL A 86 -10.82 8.97 -4.09
N LEU A 87 -10.80 9.08 -2.75
CA LEU A 87 -11.98 8.81 -1.92
C LEU A 87 -13.15 9.74 -2.23
N ARG A 88 -12.87 11.02 -2.51
CA ARG A 88 -13.88 12.00 -2.91
C ARG A 88 -14.46 11.69 -4.29
N GLY A 89 -13.62 11.34 -5.26
CA GLY A 89 -14.07 10.97 -6.61
C GLY A 89 -14.92 9.71 -6.63
N LEU A 90 -14.72 8.81 -5.65
CA LEU A 90 -15.58 7.64 -5.42
C LEU A 90 -16.84 7.95 -4.59
N GLY A 91 -16.99 9.17 -4.08
CA GLY A 91 -18.11 9.56 -3.21
C GLY A 91 -18.10 8.92 -1.81
N LEU A 92 -16.94 8.40 -1.38
CA LEU A 92 -16.78 7.73 -0.07
C LEU A 92 -16.59 8.70 1.09
N VAL A 93 -16.20 9.94 0.79
CA VAL A 93 -16.05 11.02 1.78
C VAL A 93 -16.59 12.34 1.19
N PRO A 94 -17.01 13.30 2.04
CA PRO A 94 -17.56 14.55 1.56
C PRO A 94 -16.59 15.33 0.67
N PRO A 95 -17.10 16.06 -0.34
CA PRO A 95 -16.27 16.98 -1.12
C PRO A 95 -15.73 18.11 -0.22
N ALA A 96 -14.60 18.71 -0.60
CA ALA A 96 -13.83 19.64 0.22
C ALA A 96 -14.62 20.84 0.80
N ASN A 97 -15.72 21.23 0.15
CA ASN A 97 -16.55 22.38 0.50
C ASN A 97 -17.98 22.01 0.93
N ALA A 98 -18.26 20.73 1.23
CA ALA A 98 -19.55 20.37 1.78
C ALA A 98 -19.62 20.84 3.24
N ASP A 99 -20.52 21.79 3.53
CA ASP A 99 -21.00 22.01 4.90
C ASP A 99 -21.43 20.65 5.45
N GLY A 100 -20.92 20.26 6.63
CA GLY A 100 -21.02 18.93 7.24
C GLY A 100 -22.44 18.40 7.44
N GLY A 101 -23.14 18.19 6.33
CA GLY A 101 -24.55 17.90 6.23
C GLY A 101 -24.83 16.53 6.79
N LYS A 102 -25.82 16.47 7.68
CA LYS A 102 -26.42 15.23 8.17
C LYS A 102 -26.91 14.41 6.97
N GLY A 103 -26.21 13.33 6.63
CA GLY A 103 -26.65 12.40 5.58
C GLY A 103 -25.54 11.59 4.89
N THR A 104 -24.26 11.91 5.06
CA THR A 104 -23.18 11.13 4.43
C THR A 104 -22.94 9.82 5.18
N ALA A 105 -22.77 8.73 4.44
CA ALA A 105 -22.33 7.44 4.96
C ALA A 105 -21.06 7.63 5.82
N PRO A 106 -20.83 6.78 6.85
CA PRO A 106 -19.61 6.87 7.63
C PRO A 106 -18.39 6.66 6.73
N PRO A 107 -17.24 7.29 7.05
CA PRO A 107 -16.02 7.13 6.26
C PRO A 107 -15.61 5.65 6.17
N PRO A 108 -14.85 5.27 5.12
CA PRO A 108 -14.48 3.88 4.91
C PRO A 108 -13.49 3.37 5.97
N LEU A 109 -13.46 2.04 6.10
CA LEU A 109 -12.36 1.32 6.74
C LEU A 109 -11.23 1.17 5.70
N HIS A 110 -10.00 1.34 6.15
CA HIS A 110 -8.82 1.28 5.28
C HIS A 110 -7.99 0.04 5.59
N MET A 111 -7.51 -0.62 4.56
CA MET A 111 -6.49 -1.67 4.68
C MET A 111 -5.31 -1.30 3.78
N GLY A 112 -4.12 -1.20 4.37
CA GLY A 112 -2.89 -0.91 3.66
C GLY A 112 -1.86 -2.00 3.91
N THR A 113 -1.22 -2.48 2.85
CA THR A 113 -0.10 -3.41 2.94
C THR A 113 1.18 -2.73 2.48
N SER A 114 2.26 -2.82 3.27
CA SER A 114 3.57 -2.25 2.92
C SER A 114 3.47 -0.78 2.51
N PHE A 115 3.75 -0.44 1.25
CA PHE A 115 3.59 0.92 0.72
C PHE A 115 2.18 1.49 0.95
N GLY A 116 1.12 0.68 0.76
CA GLY A 116 -0.25 1.10 0.99
C GLY A 116 -0.55 1.48 2.44
N ALA A 117 0.14 0.87 3.40
CA ALA A 117 0.03 1.28 4.81
C ALA A 117 0.61 2.67 5.03
N ALA A 118 1.73 2.99 4.38
CA ALA A 118 2.33 4.32 4.44
C ALA A 118 1.41 5.38 3.80
N VAL A 119 0.67 5.03 2.74
CA VAL A 119 -0.35 5.92 2.14
C VAL A 119 -1.49 6.20 3.13
N VAL A 120 -1.97 5.18 3.85
CA VAL A 120 -3.03 5.36 4.89
C VAL A 120 -2.52 6.25 6.04
N LEU A 121 -1.27 6.07 6.47
CA LEU A 121 -0.64 6.95 7.48
C LEU A 121 -0.50 8.39 6.96
N ASP A 122 -0.18 8.58 5.68
CA ASP A 122 -0.11 9.90 5.05
C ASP A 122 -1.49 10.55 4.93
N LEU A 123 -2.52 9.77 4.59
CA LEU A 123 -3.92 10.21 4.59
C LEU A 123 -4.33 10.70 5.99
N ALA A 124 -3.93 10.01 7.06
CA ALA A 124 -4.20 10.46 8.42
C ALA A 124 -3.55 11.81 8.77
N ASN A 125 -2.46 12.19 8.09
CA ASN A 125 -1.83 13.50 8.24
C ASN A 125 -2.56 14.61 7.46
N VAL A 126 -3.39 14.26 6.48
CA VAL A 126 -4.13 15.18 5.62
C VAL A 126 -5.60 15.32 6.04
N ALA A 127 -6.27 14.20 6.28
CA ALA A 127 -7.70 14.11 6.58
C ALA A 127 -7.97 12.89 7.49
N PRO A 128 -7.61 12.94 8.79
CA PRO A 128 -7.83 11.84 9.71
C PRO A 128 -9.32 11.44 9.84
N GLU A 129 -10.24 12.39 9.62
CA GLU A 129 -11.68 12.16 9.59
C GLU A 129 -12.15 11.29 8.42
N ALA A 130 -11.33 11.11 7.38
CA ALA A 130 -11.61 10.22 6.26
C ALA A 130 -11.36 8.73 6.60
N ILE A 131 -10.91 8.42 7.81
CA ILE A 131 -10.53 7.08 8.25
C ILE A 131 -11.40 6.67 9.43
N ARG A 132 -12.28 5.68 9.23
CA ARG A 132 -13.10 5.11 10.30
C ARG A 132 -12.36 4.08 11.15
N GLY A 133 -11.37 3.42 10.55
CA GLY A 133 -10.52 2.40 11.14
C GLY A 133 -9.48 1.94 10.12
N ALA A 134 -8.34 1.46 10.59
CA ALA A 134 -7.21 1.12 9.73
C ALA A 134 -6.61 -0.26 10.07
N ALA A 135 -6.33 -1.06 9.04
CA ALA A 135 -5.56 -2.30 9.14
C ALA A 135 -4.27 -2.14 8.34
N LEU A 136 -3.12 -2.20 9.01
CA LEU A 136 -1.81 -1.96 8.41
C LEU A 136 -0.98 -3.26 8.46
N VAL A 137 -0.79 -3.90 7.32
CA VAL A 137 -0.10 -5.20 7.20
C VAL A 137 1.31 -5.01 6.63
N ALA A 138 2.31 -5.57 7.29
CA ALA A 138 3.74 -5.39 6.99
C ALA A 138 4.08 -3.92 6.65
N PRO A 139 3.73 -2.95 7.52
CA PRO A 139 3.57 -1.57 7.11
C PRO A 139 4.89 -0.84 6.81
N GLY A 140 4.91 -0.09 5.71
CA GLY A 140 5.88 0.98 5.50
C GLY A 140 5.56 2.21 6.37
N GLY A 141 6.53 3.12 6.53
CA GLY A 141 6.32 4.38 7.24
C GLY A 141 6.49 4.33 8.76
N LEU A 142 6.64 3.14 9.37
CA LEU A 142 6.78 2.99 10.82
C LEU A 142 8.20 2.70 11.29
N SER A 143 9.03 2.10 10.45
CA SER A 143 10.42 1.82 10.79
C SER A 143 11.32 1.97 9.57
N ALA A 144 12.54 2.43 9.82
CA ALA A 144 13.56 2.48 8.78
C ALA A 144 14.11 1.07 8.54
N VAL A 145 14.34 0.74 7.27
CA VAL A 145 15.06 -0.46 6.89
C VAL A 145 16.57 -0.22 7.03
N ASN A 146 17.31 -1.24 7.49
CA ASN A 146 18.77 -1.16 7.45
C ASN A 146 19.24 -1.10 5.98
N PRO A 147 20.04 -0.09 5.57
CA PRO A 147 20.37 0.11 4.16
C PRO A 147 21.21 -1.03 3.58
N TRP A 148 22.08 -1.67 4.39
CA TRP A 148 22.85 -2.83 3.97
C TRP A 148 21.98 -4.06 3.81
N ALA A 149 21.05 -4.30 4.75
CA ALA A 149 20.10 -5.39 4.62
C ALA A 149 19.21 -5.19 3.38
N PHE A 150 18.70 -3.98 3.16
CA PHE A 150 17.91 -3.64 1.97
C PHE A 150 18.70 -3.86 0.68
N ALA A 151 19.94 -3.38 0.62
CA ALA A 151 20.80 -3.56 -0.53
C ALA A 151 21.10 -5.04 -0.82
N LEU A 152 21.55 -5.80 0.19
CA LEU A 152 22.02 -7.17 0.01
C LEU A 152 20.90 -8.21 -0.08
N ARG A 153 19.77 -7.98 0.60
CA ARG A 153 18.67 -8.96 0.71
C ARG A 153 17.50 -8.68 -0.24
N LEU A 154 17.41 -7.48 -0.79
CA LEU A 154 16.34 -7.11 -1.73
C LEU A 154 16.88 -6.59 -3.06
N MET A 155 17.65 -5.50 -3.05
CA MET A 155 18.05 -4.83 -4.31
C MET A 155 19.03 -5.66 -5.15
N LEU A 156 20.10 -6.18 -4.56
CA LEU A 156 21.10 -6.97 -5.27
C LEU A 156 20.49 -8.25 -5.87
N PRO A 157 19.71 -9.06 -5.14
CA PRO A 157 19.00 -10.20 -5.72
C PRO A 157 18.02 -9.82 -6.83
N ALA A 158 17.27 -8.72 -6.70
CA ALA A 158 16.37 -8.25 -7.74
C ALA A 158 17.10 -7.84 -9.02
N VAL A 159 18.24 -7.15 -8.90
CA VAL A 159 19.12 -6.82 -10.04
C VAL A 159 19.70 -8.08 -10.68
N LEU A 160 20.13 -9.05 -9.87
CA LEU A 160 20.63 -10.33 -10.38
C LEU A 160 19.56 -11.08 -11.17
N TYR A 161 18.32 -11.16 -10.66
CA TYR A 161 17.19 -11.74 -11.38
C TYR A 161 16.88 -11.01 -12.68
N ARG A 162 16.93 -9.66 -12.67
CA ARG A 162 16.72 -8.85 -13.87
C ARG A 162 17.76 -9.12 -14.96
N LEU A 163 19.02 -9.35 -14.59
CA LEU A 163 20.12 -9.59 -15.54
C LEU A 163 20.19 -11.04 -16.02
N LEU A 164 19.92 -12.00 -15.13
CA LEU A 164 20.04 -13.43 -15.38
C LEU A 164 18.76 -14.13 -14.88
N PRO A 165 17.61 -13.98 -15.57
CA PRO A 165 16.35 -14.55 -15.11
C PRO A 165 16.37 -16.08 -15.20
N CYS A 166 16.42 -16.75 -14.05
CA CYS A 166 16.32 -18.19 -13.91
C CYS A 166 15.76 -18.56 -12.53
N SER A 167 15.47 -19.84 -12.28
CA SER A 167 14.85 -20.29 -11.02
C SER A 167 15.69 -19.94 -9.78
N LEU A 168 17.02 -20.00 -9.88
CA LEU A 168 17.92 -19.64 -8.77
C LEU A 168 17.85 -18.15 -8.45
N THR A 169 17.94 -17.28 -9.46
CA THR A 169 17.92 -15.83 -9.23
C THR A 169 16.52 -15.34 -8.84
N ALA A 170 15.46 -15.98 -9.32
CA ALA A 170 14.09 -15.76 -8.88
C ALA A 170 13.95 -16.07 -7.39
N TRP A 171 14.37 -17.27 -6.97
CA TRP A 171 14.33 -17.68 -5.57
C TRP A 171 15.15 -16.74 -4.68
N LEU A 172 16.36 -16.36 -5.09
CA LEU A 172 17.20 -15.41 -4.34
C LEU A 172 16.50 -14.05 -4.16
N SER A 173 15.72 -13.60 -5.15
CA SER A 173 14.99 -12.32 -5.08
C SER A 173 13.79 -12.32 -4.13
N LEU A 174 13.32 -13.51 -3.74
CA LEU A 174 12.12 -13.68 -2.91
C LEU A 174 12.44 -14.23 -1.52
N VAL A 175 13.45 -15.09 -1.36
CA VAL A 175 13.70 -15.85 -0.12
C VAL A 175 13.89 -14.98 1.12
N SER A 176 14.41 -13.75 0.96
CA SER A 176 14.63 -12.85 2.09
C SER A 176 13.37 -12.15 2.58
N VAL A 177 12.32 -12.09 1.76
CA VAL A 177 11.09 -11.34 2.05
C VAL A 177 9.84 -12.22 2.06
N CYS A 178 9.87 -13.41 1.46
CA CYS A 178 8.74 -14.31 1.35
C CYS A 178 8.94 -15.58 2.19
N ASP A 179 7.89 -16.01 2.90
CA ASP A 179 7.86 -17.30 3.59
C ASP A 179 7.87 -18.45 2.57
N GLU A 180 7.11 -18.30 1.48
CA GLU A 180 6.90 -19.30 0.42
C GLU A 180 7.41 -18.77 -0.94
N PRO A 181 8.74 -18.69 -1.17
CA PRO A 181 9.33 -18.03 -2.36
C PRO A 181 9.10 -18.77 -3.69
N ALA A 182 8.39 -19.90 -3.68
CA ALA A 182 8.00 -20.66 -4.86
C ALA A 182 6.50 -20.53 -5.20
N ALA A 183 5.75 -19.72 -4.43
CA ALA A 183 4.33 -19.48 -4.67
C ALA A 183 4.09 -18.77 -6.02
N GLU A 184 3.11 -19.24 -6.78
CA GLU A 184 2.79 -18.70 -8.11
C GLU A 184 2.34 -17.23 -8.03
N GLU A 185 1.70 -16.85 -6.93
CA GLU A 185 1.24 -15.49 -6.65
C GLU A 185 2.38 -14.46 -6.61
N LEU A 186 3.63 -14.91 -6.43
CA LEU A 186 4.82 -14.05 -6.43
C LEU A 186 5.34 -13.75 -7.85
N GLU A 187 4.71 -14.29 -8.92
CA GLU A 187 5.01 -13.93 -10.31
C GLU A 187 4.94 -12.41 -10.52
N VAL A 188 4.00 -11.72 -9.88
CA VAL A 188 3.88 -10.25 -9.95
C VAL A 188 5.11 -9.52 -9.40
N VAL A 189 5.71 -10.03 -8.32
CA VAL A 189 6.91 -9.45 -7.71
C VAL A 189 8.10 -9.62 -8.64
N LEU A 190 8.27 -10.82 -9.20
CA LEU A 190 9.33 -11.11 -10.17
C LEU A 190 9.18 -10.26 -11.44
N MET A 191 7.97 -10.17 -11.99
CA MET A 191 7.69 -9.35 -13.16
C MET A 191 7.97 -7.87 -12.88
N GLY A 192 7.62 -7.38 -11.69
CA GLY A 192 8.02 -6.07 -11.20
C GLY A 192 9.53 -5.88 -11.21
N TRP A 193 10.30 -6.81 -10.61
CA TRP A 193 11.75 -6.76 -10.64
C TRP A 193 12.33 -6.78 -12.05
N LYS A 194 11.72 -7.51 -12.99
CA LYS A 194 12.23 -7.65 -14.34
C LYS A 194 11.96 -6.43 -15.22
N HIS A 195 10.79 -5.81 -15.09
CA HIS A 195 10.28 -4.85 -16.06
C HIS A 195 10.10 -3.42 -15.54
N ILE A 196 10.00 -3.20 -14.22
CA ILE A 196 9.85 -1.86 -13.62
C ILE A 196 11.23 -1.29 -13.30
N VAL A 197 11.49 -0.06 -13.74
CA VAL A 197 12.78 0.65 -13.54
C VAL A 197 12.68 1.86 -12.61
N ARG A 198 11.47 2.32 -12.32
CA ARG A 198 11.22 3.41 -11.39
C ARG A 198 10.18 2.99 -10.36
N TYR A 199 10.46 3.26 -9.09
CA TYR A 199 9.55 3.06 -7.98
C TYR A 199 9.30 4.41 -7.29
N PRO A 200 8.06 4.70 -6.88
CA PRO A 200 7.77 5.93 -6.15
C PRO A 200 8.46 5.92 -4.78
N PRO A 201 8.86 7.10 -4.26
CA PRO A 201 9.39 7.19 -2.90
C PRO A 201 8.30 6.85 -1.87
N LEU A 202 8.71 6.23 -0.76
CA LEU A 202 7.79 5.88 0.32
C LEU A 202 7.24 7.16 1.01
N PRO A 203 5.94 7.22 1.36
CA PRO A 203 5.43 8.26 2.26
C PRO A 203 6.16 8.30 3.61
N GLY A 204 6.11 9.45 4.29
CA GLY A 204 6.84 9.68 5.55
C GLY A 204 8.13 10.51 5.39
N GLY A 205 8.14 11.43 4.41
CA GLY A 205 9.25 12.35 4.18
C GLY A 205 10.57 11.69 3.75
N PRO A 206 11.70 12.40 3.86
CA PRO A 206 13.01 11.92 3.38
C PRO A 206 13.49 10.62 4.03
N SER A 207 13.04 10.32 5.24
CA SER A 207 13.37 9.09 5.97
C SER A 207 12.44 7.91 5.63
N GLY A 208 11.30 8.15 4.99
CA GLY A 208 10.25 7.13 4.80
C GLY A 208 9.68 6.63 6.13
N VAL A 209 9.68 7.48 7.17
CA VAL A 209 9.22 7.15 8.52
C VAL A 209 8.47 8.35 9.09
N PHE A 210 7.25 8.12 9.57
CA PHE A 210 6.43 9.13 10.23
C PHE A 210 6.85 9.34 11.68
N LEU A 211 6.87 10.60 12.10
CA LEU A 211 7.19 11.00 13.47
C LEU A 211 6.02 10.72 14.43
N PRO A 212 6.26 10.63 15.76
CA PRO A 212 5.21 10.34 16.73
C PRO A 212 4.01 11.30 16.69
N ASP A 213 4.23 12.59 16.44
CA ASP A 213 3.18 13.60 16.31
C ASP A 213 2.38 13.48 15.00
N GLN A 214 2.99 12.90 13.96
CA GLN A 214 2.31 12.56 12.70
C GLN A 214 1.48 11.29 12.87
N LEU A 215 2.01 10.29 13.58
CA LEU A 215 1.31 9.04 13.89
C LEU A 215 0.09 9.29 14.79
N SER A 216 0.21 10.17 15.78
CA SER A 216 -0.88 10.45 16.73
C SER A 216 -2.13 11.06 16.09
N ARG A 217 -2.04 11.54 14.83
CA ARG A 217 -3.18 12.02 14.04
C ARG A 217 -4.13 10.90 13.64
N LEU A 218 -3.64 9.67 13.48
CA LEU A 218 -4.48 8.50 13.24
C LEU A 218 -5.13 8.05 14.55
N THR A 219 -6.20 8.74 14.94
CA THR A 219 -6.96 8.45 16.17
C THR A 219 -7.97 7.31 16.01
N ALA A 220 -8.26 6.91 14.77
CA ALA A 220 -9.18 5.81 14.47
C ALA A 220 -8.62 4.46 14.96
N PRO A 221 -9.49 3.50 15.35
CA PRO A 221 -9.05 2.18 15.79
C PRO A 221 -8.19 1.50 14.72
N THR A 222 -6.97 1.14 15.10
CA THR A 222 -5.94 0.66 14.18
C THR A 222 -5.43 -0.71 14.61
N ILE A 223 -5.24 -1.61 13.65
CA ILE A 223 -4.53 -2.88 13.85
C ILE A 223 -3.29 -2.90 12.97
N ILE A 224 -2.14 -3.24 13.56
CA ILE A 224 -0.88 -3.45 12.86
C ILE A 224 -0.54 -4.94 12.92
N ILE A 225 -0.18 -5.52 11.79
CA ILE A 225 0.24 -6.91 11.67
C ILE A 225 1.58 -6.93 10.95
N CYS A 226 2.61 -7.53 11.53
CA CYS A 226 3.93 -7.61 10.90
C CYS A 226 4.59 -8.98 11.17
N GLY A 227 5.52 -9.41 10.30
CA GLY A 227 6.23 -10.68 10.45
C GLY A 227 7.52 -10.56 11.29
N GLU A 228 7.74 -11.48 12.23
CA GLU A 228 8.91 -11.48 13.13
C GLU A 228 10.26 -11.30 12.40
N HIS A 229 10.39 -11.90 11.21
CA HIS A 229 11.60 -11.90 10.37
C HIS A 229 11.51 -10.94 9.19
N ASP A 230 10.59 -9.97 9.21
CA ASP A 230 10.50 -8.93 8.20
C ASP A 230 11.80 -8.10 8.14
N ILE A 231 12.21 -7.73 6.92
CA ILE A 231 13.36 -6.85 6.69
C ILE A 231 13.11 -5.45 7.23
N TRP A 232 11.84 -5.03 7.34
CA TRP A 232 11.40 -3.92 8.17
C TRP A 232 11.23 -4.39 9.61
N PRO A 233 12.11 -3.97 10.55
CA PRO A 233 12.18 -4.63 11.85
C PRO A 233 10.86 -4.51 12.65
N CYS A 234 10.14 -5.61 12.80
CA CYS A 234 8.85 -5.65 13.51
C CYS A 234 8.88 -5.03 14.91
N LYS A 235 9.97 -5.21 15.66
CA LYS A 235 10.12 -4.62 16.99
C LYS A 235 10.17 -3.09 16.94
N ALA A 236 10.84 -2.52 15.93
CA ALA A 236 10.87 -1.08 15.73
C ALA A 236 9.50 -0.57 15.24
N THR A 237 8.86 -1.32 14.32
CA THR A 237 7.48 -1.05 13.88
C THR A 237 6.51 -1.03 15.06
N ALA A 238 6.57 -2.02 15.96
CA ALA A 238 5.74 -2.11 17.15
C ALA A 238 6.03 -0.99 18.17
N ALA A 239 7.29 -0.57 18.29
CA ALA A 239 7.66 0.57 19.14
C ALA A 239 7.10 1.88 18.60
N ALA A 240 7.19 2.12 17.29
CA ALA A 240 6.61 3.30 16.65
C ALA A 240 5.07 3.31 16.74
N ALA A 241 4.44 2.14 16.61
CA ALA A 241 2.99 1.96 16.77
C ALA A 241 2.46 2.43 18.13
N ALA A 242 3.28 2.52 19.18
CA ALA A 242 2.88 3.04 20.47
C ALA A 242 2.48 4.55 20.44
N ALA A 243 2.83 5.27 19.37
CA ALA A 243 2.39 6.64 19.14
C ALA A 243 0.95 6.73 18.58
N LEU A 244 0.38 5.61 18.12
CA LEU A 244 -1.01 5.55 17.67
C LEU A 244 -1.96 5.47 18.89
N PRO A 245 -2.95 6.36 19.03
CA PRO A 245 -3.79 6.45 20.23
C PRO A 245 -4.64 5.20 20.53
N ASP A 246 -5.14 4.52 19.50
CA ASP A 246 -5.95 3.31 19.63
C ASP A 246 -5.45 2.21 18.69
N CYS A 247 -4.39 1.51 19.12
CA CYS A 247 -3.69 0.55 18.28
C CYS A 247 -3.53 -0.82 18.94
N LYS A 248 -3.79 -1.87 18.16
CA LYS A 248 -3.41 -3.26 18.47
C LYS A 248 -2.30 -3.70 17.52
N THR A 249 -1.19 -4.19 18.05
CA THR A 249 -0.08 -4.74 17.25
C THR A 249 0.00 -6.25 17.40
N ILE A 250 0.11 -6.97 16.29
CA ILE A 250 0.32 -8.42 16.21
C ILE A 250 1.61 -8.70 15.45
N ILE A 251 2.47 -9.52 16.03
CA ILE A 251 3.68 -10.03 15.38
C ILE A 251 3.44 -11.50 15.05
N ILE A 252 3.53 -11.86 13.77
CA ILE A 252 3.39 -13.24 13.30
C ILE A 252 4.74 -13.95 13.48
N PRO A 253 4.83 -14.98 14.34
CA PRO A 253 6.07 -15.69 14.57
C PRO A 253 6.62 -16.33 13.29
N GLY A 254 7.92 -16.23 13.06
CA GLY A 254 8.60 -16.81 11.91
C GLY A 254 8.34 -16.17 10.55
N ALA A 255 7.27 -15.37 10.40
CA ALA A 255 6.87 -14.78 9.13
C ALA A 255 7.79 -13.63 8.69
N LYS A 256 7.92 -13.45 7.38
CA LYS A 256 8.65 -12.35 6.73
C LYS A 256 7.67 -11.27 6.21
N HIS A 257 8.15 -10.41 5.32
CA HIS A 257 7.36 -9.31 4.73
C HIS A 257 6.16 -9.78 3.91
N PHE A 258 6.29 -10.91 3.23
CA PHE A 258 5.22 -11.65 2.56
C PHE A 258 4.99 -12.97 3.31
N PRO A 259 4.08 -12.99 4.29
CA PRO A 259 3.78 -14.18 5.06
C PRO A 259 3.19 -15.30 4.20
N ALA A 260 3.31 -16.54 4.68
CA ALA A 260 2.65 -17.70 4.08
C ALA A 260 1.13 -17.50 3.99
N LYS A 261 0.47 -18.17 3.03
CA LYS A 261 -0.98 -18.03 2.80
C LYS A 261 -1.83 -18.24 4.06
N GLN A 262 -1.47 -19.21 4.90
CA GLN A 262 -2.18 -19.47 6.16
C GLN A 262 -2.14 -18.26 7.12
N HIS A 263 -1.01 -17.54 7.15
CA HIS A 263 -0.83 -16.38 8.02
C HIS A 263 -1.64 -15.18 7.49
N LEU A 264 -1.81 -15.06 6.17
CA LEU A 264 -2.67 -14.04 5.57
C LEU A 264 -4.15 -14.30 5.87
N ILE A 265 -4.60 -15.56 5.82
CA ILE A 265 -5.96 -15.94 6.23
C ILE A 265 -6.17 -15.60 7.71
N GLN A 266 -5.23 -15.99 8.58
CA GLN A 266 -5.30 -15.68 10.00
C GLN A 266 -5.28 -14.17 10.28
N ALA A 267 -4.50 -13.40 9.51
CA ALA A 267 -4.47 -11.95 9.61
C ALA A 267 -5.84 -11.32 9.25
N ALA A 268 -6.53 -11.85 8.23
CA ALA A 268 -7.88 -11.40 7.89
C ALA A 268 -8.87 -11.61 9.05
N ASP A 269 -8.82 -12.77 9.71
CA ASP A 269 -9.66 -13.05 10.89
C ASP A 269 -9.38 -12.06 12.02
N TRP A 270 -8.10 -11.78 12.33
CA TRP A 270 -7.75 -10.81 13.37
C TRP A 270 -8.20 -9.39 13.07
N ILE A 271 -8.18 -8.98 11.79
CA ILE A 271 -8.66 -7.67 11.35
C ILE A 271 -10.17 -7.56 11.57
N LEU A 272 -10.93 -8.57 11.13
CA LEU A 272 -12.38 -8.62 11.32
C LEU A 272 -12.75 -8.63 12.80
N ASP A 273 -12.08 -9.45 13.61
CA ASP A 273 -12.28 -9.52 15.07
C ASP A 273 -12.01 -8.17 15.73
N TRP A 274 -10.90 -7.50 15.35
CA TRP A 274 -10.57 -6.18 15.90
C TRP A 274 -11.65 -5.15 15.57
N PHE A 275 -12.06 -5.06 14.32
CA PHE A 275 -13.10 -4.12 13.92
C PHE A 275 -14.47 -4.47 14.52
N ALA A 276 -14.78 -5.74 14.74
CA ALA A 276 -15.99 -6.16 15.44
C ALA A 276 -15.97 -5.73 16.92
N VAL A 277 -14.86 -5.94 17.63
CA VAL A 277 -14.66 -5.47 19.02
C VAL A 277 -14.81 -3.95 19.12
N LYS A 278 -14.43 -3.22 18.08
CA LYS A 278 -14.57 -1.75 17.99
C LYS A 278 -15.95 -1.29 17.51
N GLY A 279 -16.88 -2.21 17.25
CA GLY A 279 -18.22 -1.88 16.74
C GLY A 279 -18.22 -1.28 15.34
N LEU A 280 -17.16 -1.51 14.56
CA LEU A 280 -17.00 -0.96 13.22
C LEU A 280 -17.59 -1.87 12.14
N VAL A 281 -17.61 -3.18 12.39
CA VAL A 281 -18.26 -4.20 11.57
C VAL A 281 -19.14 -5.12 12.46
N PRO A 282 -20.13 -5.83 11.89
CA PRO A 282 -20.88 -6.84 12.63
C PRO A 282 -19.94 -7.93 13.19
N ALA A 283 -20.27 -8.47 14.35
CA ALA A 283 -19.57 -9.65 14.86
C ALA A 283 -19.79 -10.83 13.90
N ALA A 284 -18.72 -11.59 13.62
CA ALA A 284 -18.80 -12.78 12.80
C ALA A 284 -19.84 -13.74 13.40
N THR A 285 -20.82 -14.15 12.59
CA THR A 285 -21.76 -15.21 12.96
C THR A 285 -21.00 -16.53 12.86
N LYS A 286 -20.65 -17.13 13.99
CA LYS A 286 -20.03 -18.46 14.04
C LYS A 286 -21.03 -19.55 13.66
#